data_AF-A0A0B6Y1A3-F1
#
_entry.id   AF-A0A0B6Y1A3-F1
#
_cell.length_a   1.000
_cell.length_b   1.000
_cell.length_c   1.000
_cell.angle_alpha   90.00
_cell.angle_beta   90.00
_cell.angle_gamma   90.00
#
_symmetry.space_group_name_H-M   'P 1'
#
loop_
_entity.id
_entity.type
_entity.pdbx_description
1 polymer ?
#
loop_
_entity_poly.entity_id
_entity_poly.type
_entity_poly.pdbx_seq_one_letter_code
_entity_poly.pdbx_strand_id
1 'polypeptide(L)'
;LMYLPVAICGYVIYGKKVEDNILQSLPLGPMLYIVEILITLHLICGYVIVINPVCQETEELFRIPKHFNFKRVINRTVMMVIILFIAESIPHFGAILSLVGGSTTTLLAYILPPIFYLKLCSMKGEWE
;
A
#
# COMPACT_ATOMS: atom_id res chain seq x y z
N LEU A 1 18.45 1.90 -5.98
CA LEU A 1 19.41 3.02 -6.15
C LEU A 1 18.87 4.36 -5.63
N MET A 2 17.59 4.72 -5.86
CA MET A 2 17.04 6.02 -5.41
C MET A 2 16.89 6.17 -3.88
N TYR A 3 16.60 5.08 -3.15
CA TYR A 3 16.34 5.16 -1.71
C TYR A 3 17.58 5.55 -0.87
N LEU A 4 18.75 5.00 -1.20
CA LEU A 4 19.97 5.20 -0.40
C LEU A 4 20.43 6.66 -0.36
N PRO A 5 20.60 7.38 -1.49
CA PRO A 5 20.97 8.79 -1.46
C PRO A 5 19.97 9.67 -0.70
N VAL A 6 18.66 9.44 -0.90
CA VAL A 6 17.60 10.22 -0.22
C VAL A 6 17.65 10.01 1.28
N ALA A 7 17.78 8.75 1.73
CA ALA A 7 17.88 8.42 3.15
C ALA A 7 19.16 8.99 3.80
N ILE A 8 20.31 8.85 3.15
CA ILE A 8 21.59 9.38 3.65
C ILE A 8 21.52 10.90 3.76
N CYS A 9 21.10 11.60 2.70
CA CYS A 9 20.99 13.06 2.71
C CYS A 9 20.01 13.55 3.78
N GLY A 10 18.84 12.91 3.90
CA GLY A 10 17.84 13.23 4.92
C GLY A 10 18.40 13.08 6.34
N TYR A 11 19.07 11.96 6.62
CA TYR A 11 19.64 11.70 7.94
C TYR A 11 20.84 12.60 8.26
N VAL A 12 21.69 12.93 7.29
CA VAL A 12 22.82 13.86 7.50
C VAL A 12 22.34 15.26 7.89
N ILE A 13 21.23 15.73 7.31
CA ILE A 13 20.70 17.08 7.58
C ILE A 13 19.89 17.12 8.88
N TYR A 14 18.97 16.17 9.10
CA TYR A 14 18.03 16.21 10.22
C TYR A 14 18.46 15.36 11.43
N GLY A 15 19.40 14.43 11.24
CA GLY A 15 19.92 13.57 12.29
C GLY A 15 18.82 12.80 13.02
N LYS A 16 18.87 12.83 14.36
CA LYS A 16 17.90 12.15 15.23
C LYS A 16 16.51 12.80 15.26
N LYS A 17 16.30 13.93 14.60
CA LYS A 17 14.99 14.61 14.51
C LYS A 17 14.16 14.17 13.31
N VAL A 18 14.67 13.21 12.52
CA VAL A 18 13.93 12.67 11.38
C VAL A 18 12.76 11.82 11.88
N GLU A 19 11.59 12.08 11.33
CA GLU A 19 10.35 11.33 11.57
C GLU A 19 10.20 10.24 10.49
N ASP A 20 9.37 9.23 10.73
CA ASP A 20 9.09 8.16 9.76
C ASP A 20 8.57 8.72 8.43
N ASN A 21 7.79 9.81 8.50
CA ASN A 21 7.43 10.62 7.34
C ASN A 21 8.34 11.85 7.27
N ILE A 22 9.28 11.83 6.33
CA ILE A 22 10.27 12.90 6.14
C ILE A 22 9.65 14.29 5.96
N LEU A 23 8.43 14.39 5.41
CA LEU A 23 7.75 15.68 5.22
C LEU A 23 7.48 16.39 6.56
N GLN A 24 7.26 15.63 7.63
CA GLN A 24 7.05 16.16 8.97
C GLN A 24 8.33 16.72 9.61
N SER A 25 9.49 16.33 9.11
CA SER A 25 10.78 16.85 9.57
C SER A 25 11.23 18.12 8.83
N LEU A 26 10.60 18.45 7.70
CA LEU A 26 10.96 19.61 6.91
C LEU A 26 10.50 20.92 7.59
N PRO A 27 11.28 22.00 7.51
CA PRO A 27 10.87 23.29 8.04
C PRO A 27 9.69 23.87 7.25
N LEU A 28 8.80 24.58 7.95
CA LEU A 28 7.66 25.26 7.34
C LEU A 28 8.15 26.29 6.30
N GLY A 29 7.57 26.24 5.10
CA GLY A 29 7.92 27.15 4.02
C GLY A 29 7.19 26.86 2.71
N PRO A 30 7.30 27.75 1.71
CA PRO A 30 6.59 27.60 0.43
C PRO A 30 6.94 26.30 -0.30
N MET A 31 8.19 25.84 -0.20
CA MET A 31 8.62 24.58 -0.82
C MET A 31 7.92 23.36 -0.22
N LEU A 32 7.74 23.34 1.11
CA LEU A 32 7.04 22.23 1.79
C LEU A 32 5.60 22.13 1.29
N TYR A 33 4.87 23.25 1.25
CA TYR A 33 3.49 23.25 0.76
C TYR A 33 3.36 22.78 -0.69
N ILE A 34 4.30 23.15 -1.56
CA ILE A 34 4.31 22.66 -2.96
C ILE A 34 4.48 21.14 -2.99
N VAL A 35 5.44 20.61 -2.21
CA VAL A 35 5.71 19.16 -2.15
C VAL A 35 4.51 18.42 -1.56
N GLU A 36 3.90 18.92 -0.49
CA GLU A 36 2.70 18.34 0.12
C GLU A 36 1.53 18.30 -0.86
N ILE A 37 1.29 19.37 -1.62
CA ILE A 37 0.23 19.41 -2.64
C ILE A 37 0.50 18.37 -3.74
N LEU A 38 1.75 18.30 -4.23
CA LEU A 38 2.13 17.35 -5.29
C LEU A 38 2.00 15.91 -4.82
N ILE A 39 2.46 15.59 -3.61
CA ILE A 39 2.33 14.25 -3.03
C ILE A 39 0.85 13.92 -2.77
N THR A 40 0.07 14.86 -2.25
CA THR A 40 -1.37 14.66 -2.02
C THR A 40 -2.09 14.35 -3.34
N LEU A 41 -1.83 15.11 -4.40
CA LEU A 41 -2.39 14.85 -5.72
C LEU A 41 -1.97 13.48 -6.26
N HIS A 42 -0.69 13.13 -6.13
CA HIS A 42 -0.18 11.82 -6.52
C HIS A 42 -0.90 10.68 -5.79
N LEU A 43 -1.06 10.79 -4.47
CA LEU A 43 -1.72 9.79 -3.63
C LEU A 43 -3.21 9.65 -3.98
N ILE A 44 -3.93 10.75 -4.22
CA ILE A 44 -5.34 10.71 -4.65
C ILE A 44 -5.48 9.95 -5.98
N CYS A 45 -4.66 10.29 -6.97
CA CYS A 45 -4.66 9.63 -8.27
C CYS A 45 -4.29 8.14 -8.17
N GLY A 46 -3.23 7.83 -7.41
CA GLY A 46 -2.78 6.46 -7.18
C GLY A 46 -3.82 5.63 -6.43
N TYR A 47 -4.50 6.21 -5.46
CA TYR A 47 -5.53 5.55 -4.66
C TYR A 47 -6.67 5.02 -5.54
N VAL A 48 -7.17 5.82 -6.48
CA VAL A 48 -8.25 5.41 -7.41
C VAL A 48 -7.84 4.16 -8.22
N ILE A 49 -6.58 4.10 -8.64
CA ILE A 49 -6.04 2.97 -9.40
C ILE A 49 -5.93 1.73 -8.52
N VAL A 50 -5.38 1.87 -7.32
CA VAL A 50 -5.10 0.74 -6.40
C VAL A 50 -6.38 0.14 -5.81
N ILE A 51 -7.37 0.97 -5.46
CA ILE A 51 -8.58 0.48 -4.79
C ILE A 51 -9.55 -0.24 -5.74
N ASN A 52 -9.50 0.06 -7.04
CA ASN A 52 -10.42 -0.55 -8.00
C ASN A 52 -10.29 -2.08 -8.14
N PRO A 53 -9.10 -2.68 -8.34
CA PRO A 53 -8.97 -4.13 -8.37
C PRO A 53 -9.36 -4.76 -7.02
N VAL A 54 -9.00 -4.16 -5.89
CA VAL A 54 -9.43 -4.64 -4.55
C VAL A 54 -10.96 -4.70 -4.43
N CYS A 55 -11.65 -3.67 -4.90
CA CYS A 55 -13.11 -3.68 -4.96
C CYS A 55 -13.64 -4.78 -5.90
N GLN A 56 -12.99 -5.02 -7.04
CA GLN A 56 -13.42 -6.04 -8.01
C GLN A 56 -13.23 -7.47 -7.46
N GLU A 57 -12.10 -7.75 -6.82
CA GLU A 57 -11.84 -9.06 -6.19
C GLU A 57 -12.86 -9.36 -5.08
N THR A 58 -13.19 -8.35 -4.28
CA THR A 58 -14.20 -8.50 -3.21
C THR A 58 -15.61 -8.65 -3.78
N GLU A 59 -15.96 -7.89 -4.83
CA GLU A 59 -17.21 -8.07 -5.59
C GLU A 59 -17.32 -9.49 -6.15
N GLU A 60 -16.24 -10.05 -6.69
CA GLU A 60 -16.20 -11.42 -7.22
C GLU A 60 -16.36 -12.47 -6.11
N LEU A 61 -15.68 -12.29 -4.97
CA LEU A 61 -15.81 -13.17 -3.80
C LEU A 61 -17.25 -13.23 -3.29
N PHE A 62 -17.95 -12.09 -3.28
CA PHE A 62 -19.36 -12.00 -2.89
C PHE A 62 -20.34 -12.27 -4.04
N ARG A 63 -19.85 -12.65 -5.23
CA ARG A 63 -20.64 -12.91 -6.45
C ARG A 63 -21.57 -11.74 -6.82
N ILE A 64 -21.10 -10.51 -6.58
CA ILE A 64 -21.80 -9.29 -6.96
C ILE A 64 -21.70 -9.11 -8.47
N PRO A 65 -22.80 -8.84 -9.18
CA PRO A 65 -22.76 -8.70 -10.62
C PRO A 65 -21.99 -7.43 -11.04
N LYS A 66 -21.27 -7.51 -12.17
CA LYS A 66 -20.36 -6.45 -12.66
C LYS A 66 -21.09 -5.19 -13.17
N HIS A 67 -22.40 -5.24 -13.39
CA HIS A 67 -23.17 -4.06 -13.77
C HIS A 67 -23.34 -3.09 -12.59
N PHE A 68 -23.73 -1.85 -12.86
CA PHE A 68 -24.02 -0.88 -11.80
C PHE A 68 -25.23 -1.35 -10.98
N ASN A 69 -25.04 -1.60 -9.69
CA ASN A 69 -26.06 -2.12 -8.78
C ASN A 69 -25.85 -1.52 -7.38
N PHE A 70 -26.92 -1.34 -6.62
CA PHE A 70 -26.87 -0.92 -5.22
C PHE A 70 -25.97 -1.81 -4.38
N LYS A 71 -25.97 -3.14 -4.60
CA LYS A 71 -25.06 -4.06 -3.89
C LYS A 71 -23.59 -3.71 -4.10
N ARG A 72 -23.24 -3.27 -5.31
CA ARG A 72 -21.87 -2.86 -5.65
C ARG A 72 -21.49 -1.54 -4.97
N VAL A 73 -22.41 -0.58 -4.94
CA VAL A 73 -22.22 0.68 -4.21
C VAL A 73 -22.01 0.40 -2.72
N ILE A 74 -22.87 -0.42 -2.11
CA ILE A 74 -22.74 -0.81 -0.70
C ILE A 74 -21.39 -1.47 -0.42
N ASN A 75 -20.97 -2.45 -1.23
CA ASN A 75 -19.67 -3.12 -1.05
C ASN A 75 -18.50 -2.12 -1.09
N ARG A 76 -18.49 -1.23 -2.09
CA ARG A 76 -17.43 -0.21 -2.22
C ARG A 76 -17.45 0.77 -1.06
N THR A 77 -18.62 1.22 -0.62
CA THR A 77 -18.75 2.11 0.54
C THR A 77 -18.28 1.43 1.82
N VAL A 78 -18.63 0.16 2.05
CA VAL A 78 -18.15 -0.61 3.21
C VAL A 78 -16.63 -0.74 3.18
N MET A 79 -16.03 -1.04 2.03
CA MET A 79 -14.57 -1.08 1.88
C MET A 79 -13.92 0.27 2.22
N MET A 80 -14.50 1.38 1.74
CA MET A 80 -14.01 2.72 2.08
C MET A 80 -14.12 3.01 3.57
N VAL A 81 -15.23 2.64 4.21
CA VAL A 81 -15.43 2.82 5.66
C VAL A 81 -14.40 2.00 6.45
N ILE A 82 -14.11 0.76 6.05
CA ILE A 82 -13.09 -0.07 6.70
C ILE A 82 -11.71 0.59 6.56
N ILE A 83 -11.35 1.07 5.37
CA ILE A 83 -10.07 1.74 5.14
C ILE A 83 -9.96 3.02 5.99
N LEU A 84 -11.01 3.84 6.03
CA LEU A 84 -11.06 5.04 6.86
C LEU A 84 -10.94 4.71 8.36
N PHE A 85 -11.62 3.67 8.81
CA PHE A 85 -11.54 3.21 10.20
C PHE A 85 -10.11 2.80 10.58
N ILE A 86 -9.42 2.07 9.71
CA ILE A 86 -8.01 1.69 9.94
C ILE A 86 -7.11 2.93 9.96
N ALA A 87 -7.32 3.86 9.02
CA ALA A 87 -6.53 5.09 8.92
C ALA A 87 -6.67 5.97 10.18
N GLU A 88 -7.88 6.12 10.72
CA GLU A 88 -8.14 6.87 11.95
C GLU A 88 -7.64 6.14 13.21
N SER A 89 -7.71 4.79 13.23
CA SER A 89 -7.30 4.01 14.40
C SER A 89 -5.79 3.94 14.60
N ILE A 90 -4.99 4.04 13.52
CA ILE A 90 -3.53 3.92 13.56
C ILE A 90 -2.89 5.16 12.92
N PRO A 91 -2.73 6.27 13.66
CA PRO A 91 -2.17 7.52 13.13
C PRO A 91 -0.62 7.50 13.00
N HIS A 92 0.00 6.32 12.91
CA HIS A 92 1.45 6.15 12.86
C HIS A 92 1.89 5.53 11.54
N PHE A 93 2.46 6.36 10.66
CA PHE A 93 2.88 5.96 9.31
C PHE A 93 3.89 4.80 9.31
N GLY A 94 4.94 4.88 10.14
CA GLY A 94 5.97 3.83 10.22
C GLY A 94 5.42 2.48 10.65
N ALA A 95 4.51 2.47 11.63
CA ALA A 95 3.90 1.23 12.12
C ALA A 95 3.12 0.49 11.01
N ILE A 96 2.33 1.22 10.22
CA ILE A 96 1.60 0.65 9.07
C ILE A 96 2.58 0.10 8.03
N LEU A 97 3.62 0.87 7.70
CA LEU A 97 4.62 0.47 6.71
C LEU A 97 5.38 -0.79 7.15
N SER A 98 5.80 -0.87 8.41
CA SER A 98 6.49 -2.02 8.98
C SER A 98 5.59 -3.25 9.03
N LEU A 99 4.31 -3.10 9.39
CA LEU A 99 3.36 -4.21 9.42
C LEU A 99 3.15 -4.77 8.01
N VAL A 100 2.80 -3.93 7.04
CA VAL A 100 2.52 -4.34 5.65
C VAL A 100 3.79 -4.92 5.01
N GLY A 101 4.93 -4.28 5.22
CA GLY A 101 6.22 -4.74 4.69
C GLY A 101 6.68 -6.07 5.28
N GLY A 102 6.58 -6.23 6.60
CA GLY A 102 7.00 -7.45 7.30
C GLY A 102 6.04 -8.64 7.17
N SER A 103 4.77 -8.39 6.82
CA SER A 103 3.77 -9.43 6.63
C SER A 103 3.53 -9.71 5.14
N THR A 104 2.66 -8.95 4.50
CA THR A 104 2.18 -9.17 3.13
C THR A 104 3.32 -9.15 2.11
N THR A 105 4.21 -8.17 2.18
CA THR A 105 5.35 -8.09 1.24
C THR A 105 6.32 -9.24 1.46
N THR A 106 6.66 -9.57 2.72
CA THR A 106 7.52 -10.72 3.01
C THR A 106 6.92 -12.03 2.50
N LEU A 107 5.63 -12.24 2.73
CA LEU A 107 4.92 -13.44 2.27
C LEU A 107 4.91 -13.54 0.74
N LEU A 108 4.51 -12.48 0.04
CA LEU A 108 4.36 -12.48 -1.42
C LEU A 108 5.69 -12.48 -2.17
N ALA A 109 6.71 -11.80 -1.65
CA ALA A 109 7.99 -11.64 -2.35
C ALA A 109 8.99 -12.78 -2.05
N TYR A 110 8.97 -13.34 -0.84
CA TYR A 110 10.02 -14.28 -0.40
C TYR A 110 9.51 -15.68 -0.07
N ILE A 111 8.29 -15.83 0.47
CA ILE A 111 7.81 -17.12 0.97
C ILE A 111 7.00 -17.87 -0.09
N LEU A 112 6.00 -17.23 -0.69
CA LEU A 112 5.09 -17.87 -1.63
C LEU A 112 5.78 -18.29 -2.95
N PRO A 113 6.66 -17.49 -3.59
CA PRO A 113 7.24 -17.88 -4.87
C PRO A 113 8.08 -19.18 -4.79
N PRO A 114 8.97 -19.38 -3.80
CA PRO A 114 9.67 -20.65 -3.65
C PRO A 114 8.73 -21.83 -3.33
N ILE A 115 7.69 -21.63 -2.50
CA ILE A 115 6.72 -22.69 -2.20
C ILE A 115 5.97 -23.11 -3.47
N PHE A 116 5.51 -22.15 -4.27
CA PHE A 116 4.85 -22.43 -5.54
C PHE A 116 5.80 -23.11 -6.52
N TYR A 117 7.05 -22.67 -6.60
CA TYR A 117 8.07 -23.32 -7.43
C TYR A 117 8.31 -24.78 -7.02
N LEU A 118 8.51 -25.05 -5.73
CA LEU A 118 8.70 -26.42 -5.22
C LEU A 118 7.47 -27.30 -5.47
N LYS A 119 6.27 -26.74 -5.27
CA LYS A 119 5.02 -27.45 -5.56
C LYS A 119 4.89 -27.79 -7.03
N LEU A 120 5.22 -26.86 -7.93
CA LEU A 120 5.24 -27.10 -9.38
C LEU A 120 6.27 -28.16 -9.77
N CYS A 121 7.49 -28.15 -9.20
CA CYS A 121 8.49 -29.19 -9.45
C CYS A 121 8.09 -30.56 -8.92
N SER A 122 7.35 -30.62 -7.81
CA SER A 122 6.85 -31.87 -7.23
C SER A 122 5.61 -32.41 -7.93
N MET A 123 4.88 -31.59 -8.69
CA MET A 123 3.78 -32.05 -9.53
C MET A 123 4.39 -32.86 -10.67
N LYS A 124 4.41 -34.20 -10.50
CA LYS A 124 4.76 -35.14 -11.55
C LYS A 124 3.76 -34.91 -12.69
N GLY A 125 4.23 -34.37 -13.81
CA GLY A 125 3.37 -34.15 -14.96
C GLY A 125 2.86 -35.51 -15.47
N GLU A 126 1.60 -35.59 -15.89
CA GLU A 126 1.06 -36.70 -16.70
C GLU A 126 1.71 -36.80 -18.10
N TRP A 127 2.90 -36.20 -18.27
CA TRP A 127 3.68 -36.15 -19.50
C TRP A 127 4.82 -37.17 -19.50
N GLU A 128 4.83 -38.13 -18.56
CA GLU A 128 5.59 -39.39 -18.59
C GLU A 128 4.64 -40.60 -18.56
#